data_AF-A3MTH0-F1
#
_entry.id   AF-A3MTH0-F1
#
_cell.length_a   1.000
_cell.length_b   1.000
_cell.length_c   1.000
_cell.angle_alpha   90.00
_cell.angle_beta   90.00
_cell.angle_gamma   90.00
#
_symmetry.space_group_name_H-M   'P 1'
#
loop_
_entity.id
_entity.type
_entity.pdbx_description
1 polymer ?
#
loop_
_entity_poly.entity_id
_entity_poly.type
_entity_poly.pdbx_seq_one_letter_code
_entity_poly.pdbx_strand_id
1 'polypeptide(L)' 'MYRVLVNKSLDRILVTGKERDLRLLDEGWEIVYEAGDWEEAFEYAMEIAEDEIVEWYYDEAVKKKVHVLAFA' A
#
# COMPACT_ATOMS: atom_id res chain seq x y z
N MET A 1 -4.10 5.60 11.98
CA MET A 1 -2.92 6.11 11.27
C MET A 1 -2.51 5.04 10.28
N TYR A 2 -2.43 5.41 9.02
CA TYR A 2 -2.07 4.55 7.90
C TYR A 2 -0.68 4.92 7.43
N ARG A 3 0.05 3.94 6.92
CA ARG A 3 1.42 4.07 6.48
C ARG A 3 1.58 3.37 5.14
N VAL A 4 2.39 3.96 4.29
CA VAL A 4 2.82 3.37 3.03
C VAL A 4 4.22 2.85 3.24
N LEU A 5 4.38 1.54 3.13
CA LEU A 5 5.65 0.85 3.15
C LEU A 5 6.02 0.45 1.73
N VAL A 6 7.29 0.60 1.38
CA VAL A 6 7.83 0.16 0.10
C VAL A 6 8.98 -0.81 0.34
N ASN A 7 9.10 -1.80 -0.53
CA ASN A 7 10.23 -2.69 -0.58
C ASN A 7 10.83 -2.63 -1.98
N LYS A 8 11.89 -1.84 -2.14
CA LYS A 8 12.61 -1.67 -3.41
C LYS A 8 13.29 -2.95 -3.89
N SER A 9 13.53 -3.92 -2.99
CA SER A 9 14.14 -5.21 -3.37
C SER A 9 13.11 -6.17 -3.96
N LEU A 10 11.83 -5.99 -3.62
CA LEU A 10 10.72 -6.81 -4.10
C LEU A 10 9.78 -6.06 -5.04
N ASP A 11 10.06 -4.79 -5.31
CA ASP A 11 9.26 -3.91 -6.16
C ASP A 11 7.78 -3.91 -5.73
N ARG A 12 7.58 -3.73 -4.41
CA ARG A 12 6.28 -3.89 -3.75
C ARG A 12 5.95 -2.72 -2.85
N ILE A 13 4.68 -2.34 -2.86
CA ILE A 13 4.12 -1.28 -2.02
C ILE A 13 3.00 -1.87 -1.17
N LEU A 14 3.01 -1.55 0.13
CA LEU A 14 2.03 -1.99 1.11
C LEU A 14 1.45 -0.77 1.84
N VAL A 15 0.13 -0.62 1.79
CA VAL A 15 -0.58 0.37 2.61
C VAL A 15 -1.20 -0.34 3.81
N THR A 16 -0.81 0.04 5.02
CA THR A 16 -1.31 -0.58 6.25
C THR A 16 -1.51 0.41 7.39
N GLY A 17 -2.56 0.19 8.18
CA GLY A 17 -2.79 0.87 9.45
C GLY A 17 -2.45 0.03 10.67
N LYS A 18 -1.88 -1.18 10.48
CA LYS A 18 -1.60 -2.12 11.57
C LYS A 18 -0.18 -1.93 12.09
N GLU A 19 -0.03 -1.69 13.39
CA GLU A 19 1.29 -1.57 14.03
C GLU A 19 2.13 -2.85 13.94
N ARG A 20 1.49 -4.00 13.77
CA ARG A 20 2.20 -5.29 13.59
C ARG A 20 3.01 -5.35 12.30
N ASP A 21 2.58 -4.62 11.28
CA ASP A 21 3.25 -4.59 9.98
C ASP A 21 4.51 -3.71 10.01
N LEU A 22 4.75 -2.97 11.11
CA LEU A 22 6.02 -2.30 11.35
C LEU A 22 7.20 -3.27 11.46
N ARG A 23 6.95 -4.55 11.75
CA ARG A 23 7.99 -5.60 11.73
C ARG A 23 8.60 -5.79 10.34
N LEU A 24 7.86 -5.43 9.29
CA LEU A 24 8.38 -5.45 7.93
C LEU A 24 9.55 -4.48 7.75
N LEU A 25 9.66 -3.44 8.60
CA LEU A 25 10.83 -2.55 8.60
C LEU A 25 12.13 -3.30 8.89
N ASP A 26 12.09 -4.27 9.81
CA ASP A 26 13.23 -5.15 10.11
C ASP A 26 13.54 -6.10 8.95
N GLU A 27 12.57 -6.34 8.05
CA GLU A 27 12.69 -7.18 6.85
C GLU A 27 13.09 -6.38 5.60
N GLY A 28 13.49 -5.12 5.77
CA GLY A 28 13.98 -4.26 4.68
C GLY A 28 12.89 -3.47 3.95
N TRP A 29 11.70 -3.34 4.53
CA TRP A 29 10.71 -2.38 4.07
C TRP A 29 11.01 -0.98 4.62
N GLU A 30 10.63 0.05 3.87
CA GLU A 30 10.80 1.44 4.26
C GLU A 30 9.45 2.16 4.29
N ILE A 31 9.16 2.93 5.35
CA ILE A 31 8.00 3.82 5.35
C ILE A 31 8.35 5.06 4.53
N VAL A 32 7.55 5.31 3.50
CA VAL A 32 7.69 6.50 2.64
C VAL A 32 6.66 7.57 2.97
N TYR A 33 5.55 7.18 3.59
CA TYR A 33 4.46 8.09 3.88
C TYR A 33 3.61 7.62 5.06
N GLU A 34 3.06 8.57 5.81
CA GLU A 34 2.13 8.33 6.92
C GLU A 34 0.96 9.30 6.82
N ALA A 35 -0.26 8.80 6.95
CA ALA A 35 -1.48 9.58 6.89
C ALA A 35 -2.44 9.26 8.04
N GLY A 36 -3.29 10.23 8.38
CA GLY A 36 -4.43 10.00 9.28
C GLY A 36 -5.48 9.09 8.63
N ASP A 37 -5.64 9.24 7.32
CA ASP A 37 -6.67 8.64 6.51
C ASP A 37 -6.11 7.61 5.51
N TRP A 38 -6.88 6.55 5.29
CA TRP A 38 -6.47 5.45 4.40
C TRP A 38 -6.43 5.87 2.93
N GLU A 39 -7.41 6.69 2.52
CA GLU A 39 -7.55 7.18 1.15
C GLU A 39 -6.33 8.02 0.75
N GLU A 40 -5.87 8.90 1.63
CA GLU A 40 -4.67 9.71 1.43
C GLU A 40 -3.40 8.85 1.30
N ALA A 41 -3.23 7.84 2.18
CA ALA A 41 -2.12 6.90 2.05
C ALA A 41 -2.19 6.07 0.76
N PHE A 42 -3.40 5.72 0.31
CA PHE A 42 -3.60 4.99 -0.93
C PHE A 42 -3.26 5.84 -2.16
N GLU A 43 -3.75 7.08 -2.21
CA GLU A 43 -3.45 8.00 -3.31
C GLU A 43 -1.95 8.21 -3.44
N TYR A 44 -1.23 8.42 -2.33
CA TYR A 44 0.23 8.52 -2.34
C TYR A 44 0.88 7.24 -2.88
N ALA A 45 0.42 6.06 -2.42
CA ALA A 45 0.93 4.78 -2.92
C ALA A 45 0.71 4.62 -4.43
N MET A 46 -0.41 5.11 -4.95
CA MET A 46 -0.72 5.09 -6.39
C MET A 46 0.11 6.09 -7.18
N GLU A 47 0.43 7.26 -6.62
CA GLU A 47 1.30 8.24 -7.27
C GLU A 47 2.74 7.74 -7.43
N ILE A 48 3.25 6.99 -6.45
CA ILE A 48 4.60 6.42 -6.50
C ILE A 48 4.67 5.09 -7.26
N ALA A 49 3.54 4.41 -7.43
CA ALA A 49 3.44 3.18 -8.20
C ALA A 49 3.41 3.51 -9.71
N GLU A 50 4.54 3.95 -10.26
CA GLU A 50 4.62 4.30 -11.69
C GLU A 50 4.47 3.07 -12.62
N ASP A 51 4.85 1.86 -12.18
CA ASP A 51 4.68 0.59 -12.93
C ASP A 51 4.64 -0.67 -12.02
N GLU A 52 4.61 -0.50 -10.69
CA GLU A 52 4.79 -1.59 -9.71
C GLU A 52 3.47 -2.18 -9.20
N ILE A 53 3.40 -3.51 -9.07
CA ILE A 53 2.19 -4.24 -8.64
C ILE A 53 1.86 -3.90 -7.18
N VAL A 54 0.78 -3.17 -6.95
CA VAL A 54 0.27 -2.91 -5.59
C VAL A 54 -0.53 -4.11 -5.09
N GLU A 55 0.00 -4.89 -4.14
CA GLU A 55 -0.72 -6.01 -3.52
C GLU A 55 -1.48 -5.57 -2.25
N TRP A 56 -2.81 -5.54 -2.36
CA TRP A 56 -3.72 -5.14 -1.28
C TRP A 56 -4.25 -6.35 -0.51
N TYR A 57 -3.99 -6.42 0.79
CA TYR A 57 -4.78 -7.25 1.71
C TYR A 57 -6.01 -6.45 2.19
N TYR A 58 -7.09 -6.57 1.42
CA TYR A 58 -8.38 -5.96 1.72
C TYR A 58 -9.11 -6.75 2.81
N ASP A 59 -8.92 -6.40 4.07
CA ASP A 59 -9.74 -6.93 5.18
C ASP A 59 -11.07 -6.15 5.18
N GLU A 60 -12.05 -6.72 4.48
CA GLU A 60 -13.49 -6.43 4.46
C GLU A 60 -14.00 -5.13 5.12
N ALA A 61 -13.77 -3.96 4.52
CA ALA A 61 -14.65 -2.81 4.68
C ALA A 61 -14.41 -1.76 3.59
N VAL A 62 -15.19 -1.82 2.51
CA VAL A 62 -15.67 -0.71 1.66
C VAL A 62 -16.10 -1.31 0.30
N LYS A 63 -17.38 -1.69 0.24
CA LYS A 63 -18.08 -1.79 -1.04
C LYS A 63 -17.97 -0.46 -1.78
N LYS A 64 -17.18 -0.38 -2.86
CA LYS A 64 -17.60 0.21 -4.15
C LYS A 64 -16.52 0.09 -5.24
N LYS A 65 -16.90 -0.70 -6.25
CA LYS A 65 -16.52 -0.69 -7.67
C LYS A 65 -15.39 0.26 -8.08
N VAL A 66 -14.22 -0.31 -8.34
CA VAL A 66 -13.36 0.14 -9.45
C VAL A 66 -13.11 -1.08 -10.31
N HIS A 67 -13.53 -0.98 -11.57
CA HIS A 67 -13.25 -1.98 -12.61
C HIS A 67 -11.83 -1.70 -13.09
N VAL A 68 -10.86 -2.50 -12.66
CA VAL A 68 -9.54 -2.51 -13.31
C VAL A 68 -9.53 -3.72 -14.22
N LEU A 69 -9.58 -3.42 -15.52
CA LEU A 69 -9.60 -4.40 -16.60
C LEU A 69 -8.24 -5.09 -16.70
N ALA A 70 -8.30 -6.42 -16.78
CA ALA A 70 -7.16 -7.29 -17.05
C ALA A 70 -6.71 -7.20 -18.51
N PHE A 71 -5.39 -7.34 -18.69
CA PHE A 71 -4.58 -7.60 -19.90
C PHE A 71 -5.27 -7.81 -21.26
N ALA A 72 -4.69 -7.19 -22.29
CA ALA A 72 -4.55 -7.75 -23.63
C ALA A 72 -3.19 -7.39 -24.22
#